data_AF-A0A9X2U4S3-F1
#
_entry.id   AF-A0A9X2U4S3-F1
#
_cell.length_a   1.000
_cell.length_b   1.000
_cell.length_c   1.000
_cell.angle_alpha   90.00
_cell.angle_beta   90.00
_cell.angle_gamma   90.00
#
_symmetry.space_group_name_H-M   'P 1'
#
loop_
_entity.id
_entity.type
_entity.pdbx_description
1 polymer ?
#
loop_
_entity_poly.entity_id
_entity_poly.type
_entity_poly.pdbx_seq_one_letter_code
_entity_poly.pdbx_strand_id
1 'polypeptide(L)'
;MTNPVVEEPVPQPDSSRTGRSSTVGVGAVGVGLGDTERTTGLRLNWRNGQFQRANGVNLTLWTPYSVNLGDEDDLVDENGEFGGDAFVGTTNGVALGLLHFPRRIRGIGIGGFGPIAGTLQGVAVSGIVVATVEDLNGIAVGAGGAAAAGDINGIAVGGLAAGADGPGAGEGTGPDAGGTVNGIVVGGLGAVGNDVRGAGISAGMVRVREGGTLKGLAVSAYNDINGRQVGLSIGLYNHARVLDGVQIGLLNVARNNPEWARILPILNLNL
;
A
#
# COMPACT_ATOMS: atom_id res chain seq x y z
N MET A 1 -1.31 -2.75 34.21
CA MET A 1 -0.20 -3.47 33.55
C MET A 1 -0.82 -4.20 32.38
N THR A 2 -0.68 -3.65 31.17
CA THR A 2 -1.20 -4.25 29.93
C THR A 2 -0.27 -5.37 29.51
N ASN A 3 -0.83 -6.57 29.28
CA ASN A 3 -0.11 -7.71 28.73
C ASN A 3 0.60 -7.30 27.42
N PRO A 4 1.85 -7.71 27.19
CA PRO A 4 2.43 -7.60 25.85
C PRO A 4 1.59 -8.49 24.92
N VAL A 5 1.14 -7.92 23.81
CA VAL A 5 0.55 -8.67 22.70
C VAL A 5 1.60 -9.70 22.28
N VAL A 6 1.30 -10.98 22.52
CA VAL A 6 2.11 -12.08 21.99
C VAL A 6 1.95 -11.99 20.47
N GLU A 7 3.03 -11.64 19.76
CA GLU A 7 3.10 -11.81 18.30
C GLU A 7 2.63 -13.24 18.01
N GLU A 8 1.56 -13.38 17.22
CA GLU A 8 1.10 -14.71 16.83
C GLU A 8 2.25 -15.48 16.17
N PRO A 9 2.39 -16.79 16.45
CA PRO A 9 3.43 -17.60 15.84
C PRO A 9 3.31 -17.50 14.32
N VAL A 10 4.42 -17.16 13.66
CA VAL A 10 4.52 -17.13 12.21
C VAL A 10 4.00 -18.47 11.66
N PRO A 11 2.93 -18.48 10.84
CA PRO A 11 2.46 -19.71 10.19
C PRO A 11 3.65 -20.33 9.45
N GLN A 12 3.99 -21.56 9.86
CA GLN A 12 5.10 -22.27 9.27
C GLN A 12 4.76 -22.52 7.80
N PRO A 13 5.70 -22.24 6.88
CA PRO A 13 5.48 -22.59 5.48
C PRO A 13 5.15 -24.07 5.37
N ASP A 14 4.14 -24.39 4.55
CA ASP A 14 3.68 -25.76 4.32
C ASP A 14 4.85 -26.67 3.90
N SER A 15 5.23 -27.57 4.81
CA SER A 15 6.34 -28.51 4.65
C SER A 15 6.19 -29.47 3.47
N SER A 16 5.00 -29.57 2.87
CA SER A 16 4.76 -30.40 1.67
C SER A 16 5.16 -29.72 0.35
N ARG A 17 5.46 -28.41 0.35
CA ARG A 17 5.72 -27.61 -0.85
C ARG A 17 7.15 -27.04 -0.84
N THR A 18 8.15 -27.89 -1.07
CA THR A 18 9.59 -27.54 -0.95
C THR A 18 10.28 -27.32 -2.30
N GLY A 19 11.05 -26.23 -2.41
CA GLY A 19 12.03 -26.03 -3.47
C GLY A 19 13.40 -26.61 -3.09
N ARG A 20 14.23 -26.99 -4.09
CA ARG A 20 15.62 -27.36 -3.81
C ARG A 20 16.42 -26.13 -3.39
N SER A 21 17.33 -26.30 -2.43
CA SER A 21 18.21 -25.23 -2.02
C SER A 21 19.62 -25.72 -1.68
N SER A 22 20.60 -24.83 -1.84
CA SER A 22 22.00 -25.03 -1.49
C SER A 22 22.55 -23.73 -0.93
N THR A 23 23.39 -23.79 0.11
CA THR A 23 24.05 -22.61 0.68
C THR A 23 25.56 -22.79 0.65
N VAL A 24 26.29 -21.76 0.21
CA VAL A 24 27.76 -21.72 0.21
C VAL A 24 28.21 -20.44 0.92
N GLY A 25 29.06 -20.55 1.93
CA GLY A 25 29.47 -19.37 2.71
C GLY A 25 30.61 -19.63 3.68
N VAL A 26 31.07 -18.57 4.34
CA VAL A 26 32.09 -18.59 5.40
C VAL A 26 31.52 -17.87 6.63
N GLY A 27 31.48 -18.56 7.77
CA GLY A 27 30.81 -18.04 8.96
C GLY A 27 29.30 -17.87 8.75
N ALA A 28 28.74 -16.76 9.22
CA ALA A 28 27.31 -16.46 9.09
C ALA A 28 26.91 -15.86 7.72
N VAL A 29 27.86 -15.65 6.80
CA VAL A 29 27.63 -14.92 5.53
C VAL A 29 27.88 -15.84 4.34
N GLY A 30 26.98 -15.81 3.35
CA GLY A 30 27.13 -16.63 2.15
C GLY A 30 26.13 -16.32 1.04
N VAL A 31 26.14 -17.20 0.05
CA VAL A 31 25.20 -17.24 -1.07
C VAL A 31 24.24 -18.41 -0.86
N GLY A 32 22.95 -18.11 -0.74
CA GLY A 32 21.87 -19.07 -0.79
C GLY A 32 21.33 -19.19 -2.21
N LEU A 33 21.30 -20.39 -2.76
CA LEU A 33 20.73 -20.71 -4.07
C LEU A 33 19.45 -21.53 -3.86
N GLY A 34 18.36 -21.13 -4.49
CA GLY A 34 17.07 -21.80 -4.39
C GLY A 34 16.27 -21.41 -3.14
N ASP A 35 15.39 -22.31 -2.70
CA ASP A 35 14.42 -22.05 -1.64
C ASP A 35 15.02 -22.19 -0.24
N THR A 36 16.04 -21.38 0.06
CA THR A 36 16.67 -21.36 1.39
C THR A 36 15.74 -20.71 2.42
N GLU A 37 15.62 -21.30 3.62
CA GLU A 37 14.81 -20.73 4.70
C GLU A 37 15.42 -19.43 5.23
N ARG A 38 16.73 -19.45 5.50
CA ARG A 38 17.48 -18.34 6.07
C ARG A 38 18.76 -18.09 5.28
N THR A 39 19.04 -16.83 4.98
CA THR A 39 20.28 -16.44 4.30
C THR A 39 20.73 -15.06 4.78
N THR A 40 22.02 -14.95 5.11
CA THR A 40 22.67 -13.66 5.35
C THR A 40 23.75 -13.49 4.29
N GLY A 41 23.64 -12.45 3.46
CA GLY A 41 24.45 -12.28 2.24
C GLY A 41 23.56 -12.16 1.01
N LEU A 42 23.76 -13.04 0.02
CA LEU A 42 23.02 -13.03 -1.25
C LEU A 42 22.12 -14.26 -1.36
N ARG A 43 20.83 -14.08 -1.63
CA ARG A 43 19.89 -15.15 -1.94
C ARG A 43 19.41 -15.01 -3.37
N LEU A 44 19.55 -16.08 -4.17
CA LEU A 44 19.05 -16.15 -5.53
C LEU A 44 18.03 -17.29 -5.59
N ASN A 45 16.78 -16.95 -5.89
CA ASN A 45 15.70 -17.92 -5.88
C ASN A 45 14.74 -17.76 -7.07
N TRP A 46 14.21 -18.88 -7.53
CA TRP A 46 13.15 -18.90 -8.53
C TRP A 46 11.78 -18.67 -7.88
N ARG A 47 11.40 -19.50 -6.90
CA ARG A 47 10.11 -19.45 -6.19
C ARG A 47 10.29 -19.75 -4.71
N ASN A 48 9.60 -19.02 -3.84
CA ASN A 48 9.66 -19.26 -2.40
C ASN A 48 8.68 -20.36 -1.99
N GLY A 49 9.08 -21.26 -1.11
CA GLY A 49 8.21 -22.20 -0.41
C GLY A 49 8.46 -22.09 1.09
N GLN A 50 9.72 -22.29 1.51
CA GLN A 50 10.14 -22.29 2.91
C GLN A 50 10.85 -21.00 3.35
N PHE A 51 10.84 -19.96 2.53
CA PHE A 51 11.52 -18.70 2.82
C PHE A 51 11.04 -18.06 4.14
N GLN A 52 11.95 -17.85 5.09
CA GLN A 52 11.66 -17.22 6.38
C GLN A 52 12.39 -15.89 6.54
N ARG A 53 13.69 -15.83 6.21
CA ARG A 53 14.47 -14.60 6.41
C ARG A 53 15.65 -14.46 5.46
N ALA A 54 15.77 -13.29 4.84
CA ALA A 54 16.99 -12.84 4.19
C ALA A 54 17.53 -11.57 4.87
N ASN A 55 18.82 -11.54 5.19
CA ASN A 55 19.54 -10.33 5.60
C ASN A 55 20.58 -10.01 4.52
N GLY A 56 20.43 -8.93 3.77
CA GLY A 56 21.29 -8.61 2.63
C GLY A 56 20.48 -8.46 1.34
N VAL A 57 20.87 -9.16 0.27
CA VAL A 57 20.21 -9.10 -1.04
C VAL A 57 19.41 -10.38 -1.28
N ASN A 58 18.12 -10.26 -1.57
CA ASN A 58 17.21 -11.37 -1.87
C ASN A 58 16.57 -11.18 -3.24
N LEU A 59 16.95 -11.99 -4.22
CA LEU A 59 16.32 -12.05 -5.53
C LEU A 59 15.33 -13.22 -5.57
N THR A 60 14.06 -12.95 -5.84
CA THR A 60 13.04 -13.97 -6.12
C THR A 60 12.34 -13.64 -7.44
N LEU A 61 12.42 -14.53 -8.42
CA LEU A 61 11.94 -14.23 -9.78
C LEU A 61 10.45 -14.52 -10.00
N TRP A 62 9.81 -15.35 -9.19
CA TRP A 62 8.45 -15.79 -9.45
C TRP A 62 7.62 -15.94 -8.17
N THR A 63 6.32 -16.15 -8.36
CA THR A 63 5.35 -16.32 -7.27
C THR A 63 5.72 -17.52 -6.38
N PRO A 64 5.43 -17.46 -5.07
CA PRO A 64 5.64 -18.60 -4.17
C PRO A 64 4.99 -19.89 -4.65
N TYR A 65 5.46 -21.04 -4.15
CA TYR A 65 4.89 -22.36 -4.47
C TYR A 65 3.44 -22.52 -4.01
N SER A 66 3.02 -21.74 -3.00
CA SER A 66 1.64 -21.63 -2.54
C SER A 66 0.71 -20.86 -3.49
N VAL A 67 1.25 -20.20 -4.52
CA VAL A 67 0.47 -19.37 -5.44
C VAL A 67 0.49 -19.95 -6.85
N ASN A 68 -0.68 -20.41 -7.31
CA ASN A 68 -0.93 -20.72 -8.71
C ASN A 68 -1.68 -19.57 -9.38
N LEU A 69 -1.06 -18.96 -10.39
CA LEU A 69 -1.71 -17.89 -11.16
C LEU A 69 -2.92 -18.46 -11.90
N GLY A 70 -4.12 -18.00 -11.55
CA GLY A 70 -5.40 -18.47 -12.10
C GLY A 70 -6.30 -19.18 -11.08
N ASP A 71 -5.80 -19.39 -9.86
CA ASP A 71 -6.59 -19.85 -8.71
C ASP A 71 -6.66 -18.71 -7.68
N GLU A 72 -7.84 -18.13 -7.49
CA GLU A 72 -8.03 -16.97 -6.61
C GLU A 72 -7.95 -17.36 -5.13
N ASP A 73 -8.27 -18.61 -4.80
CA ASP A 73 -8.26 -19.15 -3.43
C ASP A 73 -6.83 -19.20 -2.85
N ASP A 74 -5.80 -19.24 -3.69
CA ASP A 74 -4.39 -19.25 -3.26
C ASP A 74 -3.89 -17.87 -2.79
N LEU A 75 -4.62 -16.78 -3.09
CA LEU A 75 -4.25 -15.40 -2.75
C LEU A 75 -5.00 -14.85 -1.55
N VAL A 76 -6.09 -15.51 -1.16
CA VAL A 76 -6.94 -15.13 -0.03
C VAL A 76 -6.78 -16.12 1.11
N ASP A 77 -6.91 -15.65 2.34
CA ASP A 77 -6.94 -16.51 3.52
C ASP A 77 -8.33 -17.17 3.69
N GLU A 78 -8.48 -17.99 4.74
CA GLU A 78 -9.75 -18.66 5.07
C GLU A 78 -10.91 -17.70 5.36
N ASN A 79 -10.62 -16.42 5.61
CA ASN A 79 -11.58 -15.36 5.86
C ASN A 79 -11.88 -14.54 4.59
N GLY A 80 -11.22 -14.86 3.46
CA GLY A 80 -11.34 -14.14 2.21
C GLY A 80 -10.49 -12.87 2.11
N GLU A 81 -9.52 -12.69 3.02
CA GLU A 81 -8.60 -11.55 3.00
C GLU A 81 -7.40 -11.84 2.09
N PHE A 82 -7.14 -10.94 1.15
CA PHE A 82 -5.96 -11.01 0.29
C PHE A 82 -4.69 -10.90 1.14
N GLY A 83 -3.86 -11.94 1.24
CA GLY A 83 -2.76 -11.88 2.21
C GLY A 83 -2.23 -13.18 2.79
N GLY A 84 -2.97 -14.29 2.71
CA GLY A 84 -2.71 -15.52 3.47
C GLY A 84 -1.36 -16.22 3.23
N ASP A 85 -1.38 -17.52 2.99
CA ASP A 85 -0.14 -18.33 2.83
C ASP A 85 0.66 -17.97 1.56
N ALA A 86 0.13 -17.08 0.71
CA ALA A 86 0.84 -16.47 -0.41
C ALA A 86 2.07 -15.66 0.03
N PHE A 87 2.06 -15.07 1.23
CA PHE A 87 3.15 -14.21 1.67
C PHE A 87 4.14 -15.00 2.53
N VAL A 88 5.41 -14.99 2.14
CA VAL A 88 6.44 -15.80 2.80
C VAL A 88 7.69 -14.98 3.12
N GLY A 89 8.15 -15.12 4.37
CA GLY A 89 9.43 -14.62 4.84
C GLY A 89 9.60 -13.10 4.91
N THR A 90 10.73 -12.70 5.50
CA THR A 90 11.11 -11.30 5.70
C THR A 90 12.43 -11.01 5.00
N THR A 91 12.51 -9.91 4.26
CA THR A 91 13.78 -9.40 3.72
C THR A 91 14.21 -8.15 4.48
N ASN A 92 15.39 -8.19 5.09
CA ASN A 92 16.07 -7.03 5.66
C ASN A 92 17.22 -6.65 4.74
N GLY A 93 17.11 -5.54 4.01
CA GLY A 93 18.08 -5.12 3.00
C GLY A 93 17.41 -4.89 1.65
N VAL A 94 17.93 -5.50 0.59
CA VAL A 94 17.45 -5.32 -0.79
C VAL A 94 16.64 -6.55 -1.22
N ALA A 95 15.36 -6.36 -1.50
CA ALA A 95 14.45 -7.33 -2.11
C ALA A 95 14.34 -7.02 -3.60
N LEU A 96 14.70 -7.96 -4.47
CA LEU A 96 14.58 -7.86 -5.92
C LEU A 96 13.63 -8.96 -6.42
N GLY A 97 12.77 -8.66 -7.38
CA GLY A 97 11.95 -9.69 -8.00
C GLY A 97 11.17 -9.23 -9.22
N LEU A 98 10.72 -10.19 -10.03
CA LEU A 98 9.76 -9.89 -11.11
C LEU A 98 8.35 -9.80 -10.50
N LEU A 99 7.96 -10.84 -9.77
CA LEU A 99 6.75 -10.97 -8.98
C LEU A 99 7.14 -11.69 -7.68
N HIS A 100 7.07 -11.03 -6.53
CA HIS A 100 7.35 -11.70 -5.26
C HIS A 100 6.49 -11.17 -4.11
N PHE A 101 6.19 -12.10 -3.19
CA PHE A 101 5.23 -11.92 -2.09
C PHE A 101 5.92 -12.09 -0.73
N PRO A 102 6.82 -11.19 -0.31
CA PRO A 102 7.40 -11.24 1.03
C PRO A 102 6.39 -10.79 2.09
N ARG A 103 6.33 -11.46 3.25
CA ARG A 103 5.52 -10.95 4.39
C ARG A 103 5.97 -9.56 4.80
N ARG A 104 7.29 -9.34 4.90
CA ARG A 104 7.83 -8.03 5.27
C ARG A 104 9.05 -7.66 4.44
N ILE A 105 9.10 -6.44 3.93
CA ILE A 105 10.29 -5.81 3.36
C ILE A 105 10.74 -4.71 4.31
N ARG A 106 11.96 -4.82 4.86
CA ARG A 106 12.63 -3.78 5.64
C ARG A 106 13.87 -3.32 4.89
N GLY A 107 13.77 -2.23 4.13
CA GLY A 107 14.85 -1.72 3.29
C GLY A 107 14.38 -1.29 1.91
N ILE A 108 14.98 -1.83 0.84
CA ILE A 108 14.70 -1.47 -0.55
C ILE A 108 14.01 -2.64 -1.25
N GLY A 109 12.81 -2.44 -1.79
CA GLY A 109 12.12 -3.39 -2.67
C GLY A 109 12.14 -2.92 -4.12
N ILE A 110 12.57 -3.76 -5.05
CA ILE A 110 12.52 -3.48 -6.49
C ILE A 110 11.79 -4.62 -7.18
N GLY A 111 10.62 -4.31 -7.73
CA GLY A 111 9.74 -5.27 -8.41
C GLY A 111 9.59 -4.96 -9.90
N GLY A 112 9.60 -5.98 -10.77
CA GLY A 112 9.23 -5.78 -12.17
C GLY A 112 7.75 -5.43 -12.31
N PHE A 113 6.89 -6.33 -11.82
CA PHE A 113 5.44 -6.14 -11.73
C PHE A 113 5.02 -5.68 -10.34
N GLY A 114 5.74 -6.11 -9.30
CA GLY A 114 5.62 -5.52 -7.98
C GLY A 114 6.51 -6.16 -6.93
N PRO A 115 6.84 -5.45 -5.85
CA PRO A 115 6.66 -6.01 -4.52
C PRO A 115 5.19 -5.89 -4.12
N ILE A 116 4.55 -7.03 -3.88
CA ILE A 116 3.30 -7.12 -3.13
C ILE A 116 3.73 -7.69 -1.78
N ALA A 117 3.67 -6.90 -0.71
CA ALA A 117 4.15 -7.33 0.61
C ALA A 117 3.04 -7.33 1.65
N GLY A 118 3.21 -8.04 2.76
CA GLY A 118 2.35 -7.82 3.93
C GLY A 118 2.59 -6.41 4.44
N THR A 119 3.82 -6.14 4.88
CA THR A 119 4.29 -4.77 5.20
C THR A 119 5.51 -4.35 4.43
N LEU A 120 5.60 -3.04 4.22
CA LEU A 120 6.78 -2.38 3.70
C LEU A 120 7.29 -1.34 4.68
N GLN A 121 8.58 -1.40 5.01
CA GLN A 121 9.29 -0.40 5.77
C GLN A 121 10.56 0.03 5.02
N GLY A 122 10.53 1.17 4.35
CA GLY A 122 11.64 1.70 3.57
C GLY A 122 11.23 2.22 2.20
N VAL A 123 11.96 1.83 1.15
CA VAL A 123 11.73 2.33 -0.22
C VAL A 123 11.34 1.18 -1.13
N ALA A 124 10.32 1.37 -1.94
CA ALA A 124 9.85 0.40 -2.92
C ALA A 124 9.67 1.05 -4.29
N VAL A 125 10.18 0.42 -5.33
CA VAL A 125 10.00 0.86 -6.70
C VAL A 125 9.55 -0.32 -7.55
N SER A 126 8.56 -0.11 -8.40
CA SER A 126 8.11 -1.14 -9.34
C SER A 126 7.77 -0.62 -10.72
N GLY A 127 7.86 -1.50 -11.72
CA GLY A 127 7.41 -1.23 -13.08
C GLY A 127 5.89 -1.19 -13.23
N ILE A 128 5.11 -1.75 -12.28
CA ILE A 128 3.64 -1.68 -12.30
C ILE A 128 3.10 -1.27 -10.93
N VAL A 129 3.10 -2.15 -9.93
CA VAL A 129 2.45 -1.87 -8.64
C VAL A 129 3.37 -2.10 -7.45
N VAL A 130 3.35 -1.17 -6.49
CA VAL A 130 3.76 -1.46 -5.12
C VAL A 130 2.47 -1.61 -4.30
N ALA A 131 2.28 -2.76 -3.66
CA ALA A 131 1.11 -2.99 -2.83
C ALA A 131 1.50 -3.56 -1.46
N THR A 132 0.82 -3.11 -0.40
CA THR A 132 0.86 -3.75 0.91
C THR A 132 -0.53 -4.19 1.36
N VAL A 133 -0.59 -5.33 2.04
CA VAL A 133 -1.83 -5.81 2.68
C VAL A 133 -2.03 -5.11 4.03
N GLU A 134 -0.96 -5.01 4.82
CA GLU A 134 -0.92 -4.21 6.04
C GLU A 134 -0.38 -2.81 5.64
N ASP A 135 0.60 -2.31 6.41
CA ASP A 135 1.09 -0.95 6.32
C ASP A 135 2.25 -0.73 5.34
N LEU A 136 2.27 0.49 4.80
CA LEU A 136 3.35 1.06 4.01
C LEU A 136 4.00 2.20 4.78
N ASN A 137 5.18 1.96 5.32
CA ASN A 137 5.96 2.93 6.08
C ASN A 137 7.20 3.35 5.27
N GLY A 138 7.12 4.46 4.55
CA GLY A 138 8.25 4.99 3.77
C GLY A 138 7.85 5.50 2.39
N ILE A 139 8.60 5.13 1.34
CA ILE A 139 8.40 5.62 -0.03
C ILE A 139 8.03 4.45 -0.94
N ALA A 140 6.95 4.58 -1.69
CA ALA A 140 6.53 3.62 -2.70
C ALA A 140 6.25 4.30 -4.04
N VAL A 141 6.83 3.75 -5.10
CA VAL A 141 6.66 4.26 -6.47
C VAL A 141 6.33 3.10 -7.40
N GLY A 142 5.16 3.12 -8.02
CA GLY A 142 4.75 2.16 -9.05
C GLY A 142 4.22 2.87 -10.29
N ALA A 143 4.63 2.44 -11.48
CA ALA A 143 4.18 3.10 -12.71
C ALA A 143 2.66 2.98 -12.94
N GLY A 144 2.03 1.91 -12.44
CA GLY A 144 0.59 1.73 -12.36
C GLY A 144 0.02 2.21 -11.04
N GLY A 145 0.54 1.75 -9.90
CA GLY A 145 -0.02 2.15 -8.61
C GLY A 145 0.87 1.94 -7.39
N ALA A 146 0.52 2.62 -6.30
CA ALA A 146 1.14 2.48 -4.99
C ALA A 146 0.07 2.48 -3.90
N ALA A 147 -0.24 1.32 -3.32
CA ALA A 147 -1.39 1.15 -2.43
C ALA A 147 -1.07 0.34 -1.17
N ALA A 148 -1.86 0.58 -0.13
CA ALA A 148 -1.86 -0.18 1.12
C ALA A 148 -3.31 -0.48 1.55
N ALA A 149 -3.58 -1.67 2.11
CA ALA A 149 -4.86 -1.92 2.80
C ALA A 149 -4.87 -1.33 4.21
N GLY A 150 -3.73 -1.38 4.90
CA GLY A 150 -3.47 -0.64 6.12
C GLY A 150 -3.05 0.81 5.88
N ASP A 151 -2.28 1.36 6.81
CA ASP A 151 -1.89 2.77 6.78
C ASP A 151 -0.73 3.05 5.80
N ILE A 152 -0.77 4.23 5.18
CA ILE A 152 0.37 4.80 4.46
C ILE A 152 1.00 5.87 5.32
N ASN A 153 2.15 5.57 5.91
CA ASN A 153 2.98 6.53 6.66
C ASN A 153 4.18 6.92 5.79
N GLY A 154 4.03 7.95 4.95
CA GLY A 154 5.09 8.42 4.06
C GLY A 154 4.62 8.91 2.70
N ILE A 155 5.28 8.47 1.62
CA ILE A 155 5.02 8.93 0.25
C ILE A 155 4.65 7.74 -0.63
N ALA A 156 3.48 7.78 -1.27
CA ALA A 156 3.09 6.80 -2.27
C ALA A 156 2.77 7.49 -3.61
N VAL A 157 3.41 7.03 -4.68
CA VAL A 157 3.28 7.58 -6.04
C VAL A 157 2.90 6.46 -6.99
N GLY A 158 1.71 6.58 -7.58
CA GLY A 158 1.16 5.67 -8.57
C GLY A 158 0.86 6.41 -9.88
N GLY A 159 1.26 5.86 -11.02
CA GLY A 159 0.95 6.51 -12.30
C GLY A 159 -0.55 6.52 -12.64
N LEU A 160 -1.33 5.54 -12.19
CA LEU A 160 -2.80 5.54 -12.26
C LEU A 160 -3.43 5.89 -10.92
N ALA A 161 -3.07 5.19 -9.84
CA ALA A 161 -3.66 5.43 -8.53
C ALA A 161 -2.70 5.21 -7.37
N ALA A 162 -2.86 5.99 -6.30
CA ALA A 162 -2.19 5.75 -5.04
C ALA A 162 -3.14 5.98 -3.86
N GLY A 163 -3.03 5.18 -2.82
CA GLY A 163 -3.94 5.34 -1.70
C GLY A 163 -3.96 4.22 -0.67
N ALA A 164 -4.54 4.55 0.47
CA ALA A 164 -4.78 3.63 1.57
C ALA A 164 -6.25 3.15 1.48
N ASP A 165 -6.46 2.14 0.64
CA ASP A 165 -7.78 1.62 0.24
C ASP A 165 -7.66 0.16 -0.26
N GLY A 166 -6.60 -0.56 0.16
CA GLY A 166 -6.33 -1.93 -0.27
C GLY A 166 -5.63 -2.08 -1.62
N PRO A 167 -5.21 -3.32 -1.97
CA PRO A 167 -4.72 -3.66 -3.30
C PRO A 167 -5.87 -3.58 -4.31
N GLY A 168 -6.21 -2.36 -4.72
CA GLY A 168 -7.37 -2.10 -5.55
C GLY A 168 -7.82 -0.65 -5.59
N ALA A 169 -6.93 0.32 -5.29
CA ALA A 169 -7.22 1.75 -5.33
C ALA A 169 -7.87 2.16 -6.68
N GLY A 170 -9.20 2.11 -6.74
CA GLY A 170 -10.00 2.10 -7.97
C GLY A 170 -11.37 1.45 -7.79
N GLU A 171 -11.46 0.32 -7.08
CA GLU A 171 -12.72 -0.39 -6.79
C GLU A 171 -12.73 -0.95 -5.36
N GLY A 172 -13.54 -0.30 -4.52
CA GLY A 172 -14.29 -0.88 -3.39
C GLY A 172 -13.79 -2.19 -2.78
N THR A 173 -12.66 -2.16 -2.09
CA THR A 173 -12.52 -3.01 -0.90
C THR A 173 -13.60 -2.58 0.11
N GLY A 174 -14.22 -3.55 0.80
CA GLY A 174 -15.45 -3.38 1.59
C GLY A 174 -15.41 -2.30 2.69
N PRO A 175 -16.51 -2.14 3.45
CA PRO A 175 -16.66 -1.09 4.47
C PRO A 175 -15.54 -1.04 5.54
N ASP A 176 -14.74 -2.10 5.67
CA ASP A 176 -13.66 -2.23 6.65
C ASP A 176 -12.24 -2.04 6.06
N ALA A 177 -12.10 -1.89 4.75
CA ALA A 177 -10.81 -1.65 4.10
C ALA A 177 -10.57 -0.14 4.02
N GLY A 178 -9.63 0.33 4.82
CA GLY A 178 -9.77 1.68 5.31
C GLY A 178 -8.59 2.30 6.00
N GLY A 179 -7.43 2.29 5.34
CA GLY A 179 -6.22 2.88 5.89
C GLY A 179 -6.22 4.40 5.97
N THR A 180 -5.40 4.91 6.89
CA THR A 180 -5.06 6.33 7.00
C THR A 180 -3.82 6.63 6.18
N VAL A 181 -3.88 7.69 5.39
CA VAL A 181 -2.69 8.30 4.78
C VAL A 181 -2.14 9.36 5.72
N ASN A 182 -1.01 9.08 6.38
CA ASN A 182 -0.19 10.07 7.09
C ASN A 182 1.00 10.47 6.21
N GLY A 183 0.78 11.38 5.24
CA GLY A 183 1.82 11.82 4.33
C GLY A 183 1.31 12.30 2.97
N ILE A 184 1.98 11.90 1.88
CA ILE A 184 1.70 12.36 0.51
C ILE A 184 1.32 11.18 -0.37
N VAL A 185 0.15 11.24 -0.99
CA VAL A 185 -0.27 10.30 -2.03
C VAL A 185 -0.44 11.04 -3.36
N VAL A 186 0.17 10.48 -4.41
CA VAL A 186 0.12 11.04 -5.77
C VAL A 186 -0.37 9.96 -6.73
N GLY A 187 -1.51 10.20 -7.38
CA GLY A 187 -2.08 9.32 -8.41
C GLY A 187 -2.24 10.05 -9.74
N GLY A 188 -2.23 9.35 -10.87
CA GLY A 188 -2.63 9.98 -12.14
C GLY A 188 -4.14 10.25 -12.20
N LEU A 189 -4.93 9.20 -11.98
CA LEU A 189 -6.39 9.22 -11.98
C LEU A 189 -6.98 9.33 -10.58
N GLY A 190 -6.34 8.73 -9.57
CA GLY A 190 -6.93 8.62 -8.22
C GLY A 190 -5.91 8.72 -7.07
N ALA A 191 -6.20 9.58 -6.10
CA ALA A 191 -5.56 9.59 -4.79
C ALA A 191 -6.63 9.33 -3.73
N VAL A 192 -6.58 8.17 -3.05
CA VAL A 192 -7.70 7.67 -2.22
C VAL A 192 -7.27 7.36 -0.79
N GLY A 193 -8.14 7.62 0.19
CA GLY A 193 -7.97 7.13 1.55
C GLY A 193 -9.24 7.29 2.38
N ASN A 194 -9.30 6.60 3.52
CA ASN A 194 -10.34 6.84 4.53
C ASN A 194 -10.07 8.15 5.28
N ASP A 195 -8.86 8.28 5.81
CA ASP A 195 -8.38 9.53 6.39
C ASP A 195 -7.12 9.96 5.65
N VAL A 196 -7.00 11.24 5.34
CA VAL A 196 -5.80 11.80 4.67
C VAL A 196 -5.28 12.94 5.52
N ARG A 197 -4.18 12.69 6.23
CA ARG A 197 -3.42 13.66 7.02
C ARG A 197 -2.14 14.03 6.27
N GLY A 198 -2.22 15.05 5.43
CA GLY A 198 -1.12 15.47 4.56
C GLY A 198 -1.61 15.97 3.21
N ALA A 199 -1.15 15.37 2.11
CA ALA A 199 -1.50 15.81 0.76
C ALA A 199 -2.00 14.66 -0.13
N GLY A 200 -3.18 14.83 -0.72
CA GLY A 200 -3.66 14.03 -1.85
C GLY A 200 -3.54 14.82 -3.15
N ILE A 201 -2.81 14.28 -4.12
CA ILE A 201 -2.58 14.95 -5.41
C ILE A 201 -2.95 13.99 -6.53
N SER A 202 -3.81 14.42 -7.44
CA SER A 202 -4.19 13.62 -8.59
C SER A 202 -4.56 14.51 -9.77
N ALA A 203 -4.36 14.05 -11.01
CA ALA A 203 -4.92 14.79 -12.15
C ALA A 203 -6.44 14.56 -12.24
N GLY A 204 -6.91 13.36 -11.93
CA GLY A 204 -8.33 13.00 -11.92
C GLY A 204 -9.03 13.40 -10.63
N MET A 205 -8.91 12.56 -9.61
CA MET A 205 -9.69 12.65 -8.39
C MET A 205 -8.85 12.46 -7.13
N VAL A 206 -9.14 13.26 -6.10
CA VAL A 206 -8.81 12.96 -4.71
C VAL A 206 -10.11 12.57 -4.01
N ARG A 207 -10.13 11.37 -3.40
CA ARG A 207 -11.30 10.83 -2.70
C ARG A 207 -10.98 10.58 -1.23
N VAL A 208 -11.81 11.14 -0.36
CA VAL A 208 -11.91 10.72 1.03
C VAL A 208 -13.27 10.05 1.23
N ARG A 209 -13.25 8.84 1.78
CA ARG A 209 -14.44 7.98 1.93
C ARG A 209 -15.46 8.57 2.91
N GLU A 210 -16.63 7.94 2.95
CA GLU A 210 -17.72 8.35 3.83
C GLU A 210 -17.33 8.33 5.31
N GLY A 211 -17.54 9.43 6.01
CA GLY A 211 -17.18 9.56 7.44
C GLY A 211 -15.70 9.87 7.68
N GLY A 212 -14.87 9.78 6.64
CA GLY A 212 -13.45 10.10 6.66
C GLY A 212 -13.12 11.58 6.79
N THR A 213 -11.85 11.88 7.04
CA THR A 213 -11.34 13.24 7.19
C THR A 213 -10.15 13.52 6.28
N LEU A 214 -10.25 14.58 5.48
CA LEU A 214 -9.08 15.23 4.91
C LEU A 214 -8.58 16.26 5.92
N LYS A 215 -7.33 16.14 6.38
CA LYS A 215 -6.60 17.15 7.13
C LYS A 215 -5.33 17.53 6.37
N GLY A 216 -5.41 18.57 5.54
CA GLY A 216 -4.27 19.08 4.78
C GLY A 216 -4.65 19.61 3.39
N LEU A 217 -4.04 19.06 2.35
CA LEU A 217 -4.14 19.53 0.97
C LEU A 217 -4.76 18.48 0.05
N ALA A 218 -5.74 18.86 -0.76
CA ALA A 218 -6.20 18.08 -1.92
C ALA A 218 -6.05 18.90 -3.20
N VAL A 219 -5.40 18.33 -4.22
CA VAL A 219 -5.25 18.94 -5.54
C VAL A 219 -5.67 17.95 -6.60
N SER A 220 -6.80 18.19 -7.28
CA SER A 220 -7.24 17.38 -8.41
C SER A 220 -8.35 18.03 -9.23
N ALA A 221 -8.73 17.46 -10.38
CA ALA A 221 -9.90 17.96 -11.10
C ALA A 221 -11.20 17.81 -10.27
N TYR A 222 -11.35 16.70 -9.55
CA TYR A 222 -12.51 16.38 -8.73
C TYR A 222 -12.08 15.97 -7.31
N ASN A 223 -12.21 16.88 -6.36
CA ASN A 223 -11.99 16.58 -4.93
C ASN A 223 -13.34 16.22 -4.29
N ASP A 224 -13.49 14.98 -3.84
CA ASP A 224 -14.70 14.48 -3.19
C ASP A 224 -14.38 14.02 -1.77
N ILE A 225 -14.65 14.89 -0.81
CA ILE A 225 -14.40 14.65 0.60
C ILE A 225 -15.74 14.27 1.24
N ASN A 226 -16.08 12.98 1.20
CA ASN A 226 -17.33 12.46 1.76
C ASN A 226 -17.33 12.41 3.31
N GLY A 227 -16.69 13.37 3.95
CA GLY A 227 -16.71 13.60 5.39
C GLY A 227 -16.23 15.00 5.71
N ARG A 228 -15.23 15.13 6.57
CA ARG A 228 -14.74 16.43 7.04
C ARG A 228 -13.50 16.87 6.27
N GLN A 229 -13.54 18.08 5.72
CA GLN A 229 -12.38 18.74 5.14
C GLN A 229 -11.83 19.74 6.16
N VAL A 230 -10.57 19.58 6.57
CA VAL A 230 -9.80 20.53 7.37
C VAL A 230 -8.56 20.92 6.57
N GLY A 231 -8.61 22.07 5.90
CA GLY A 231 -7.51 22.55 5.06
C GLY A 231 -7.95 22.97 3.66
N LEU A 232 -7.08 22.79 2.67
CA LEU A 232 -7.21 23.37 1.34
C LEU A 232 -7.55 22.31 0.28
N SER A 233 -8.63 22.52 -0.47
CA SER A 233 -8.93 21.75 -1.68
C SER A 233 -8.87 22.66 -2.90
N ILE A 234 -8.07 22.28 -3.90
CA ILE A 234 -7.94 22.99 -5.18
C ILE A 234 -8.38 22.05 -6.29
N GLY A 235 -9.38 22.46 -7.07
CA GLY A 235 -9.85 21.65 -8.18
C GLY A 235 -10.88 22.31 -9.07
N LEU A 236 -11.33 21.62 -10.11
CA LEU A 236 -12.46 22.13 -10.92
C LEU A 236 -13.75 22.02 -10.12
N TYR A 237 -13.91 20.90 -9.42
CA TYR A 237 -15.00 20.64 -8.52
C TYR A 237 -14.47 20.20 -7.16
N ASN A 238 -14.93 20.87 -6.12
CA ASN A 238 -14.66 20.50 -4.73
C ASN A 238 -15.98 20.17 -4.05
N HIS A 239 -16.02 19.07 -3.32
CA HIS A 239 -17.13 18.72 -2.44
C HIS A 239 -16.62 18.31 -1.07
N ALA A 240 -17.29 18.81 -0.03
CA ALA A 240 -17.14 18.33 1.33
C ALA A 240 -18.51 18.23 2.02
N ARG A 241 -18.68 17.22 2.89
CA ARG A 241 -19.86 17.18 3.77
C ARG A 241 -19.77 18.24 4.87
N VAL A 242 -18.59 18.35 5.48
CA VAL A 242 -18.26 19.41 6.46
C VAL A 242 -16.99 20.10 6.01
N LEU A 243 -17.07 21.40 5.72
CA LEU A 243 -15.94 22.23 5.36
C LEU A 243 -15.45 23.00 6.59
N ASP A 244 -14.20 22.80 6.97
CA ASP A 244 -13.43 23.55 7.98
C ASP A 244 -12.10 24.01 7.36
N GLY A 245 -12.21 24.76 6.28
CA GLY A 245 -11.05 25.18 5.51
C GLY A 245 -11.44 26.01 4.30
N VAL A 246 -10.64 25.87 3.23
CA VAL A 246 -10.77 26.65 2.01
C VAL A 246 -10.95 25.71 0.82
N GLN A 247 -11.91 26.00 -0.03
CA GLN A 247 -12.04 25.37 -1.35
C GLN A 247 -11.82 26.42 -2.43
N ILE A 248 -10.97 26.09 -3.39
CA ILE A 248 -10.70 26.91 -4.57
C ILE A 248 -11.03 26.08 -5.80
N GLY A 249 -11.97 26.54 -6.61
CA GLY A 249 -12.40 25.79 -7.78
C GLY A 249 -13.56 26.39 -8.54
N LEU A 250 -13.83 25.90 -9.75
CA LEU A 250 -14.95 26.39 -10.55
C LEU A 250 -16.28 26.20 -9.84
N LEU A 251 -16.43 25.08 -9.13
CA LEU A 251 -17.60 24.78 -8.31
C LEU A 251 -17.18 24.19 -6.97
N ASN A 252 -17.65 24.79 -5.88
CA ASN A 252 -17.31 24.38 -4.52
C ASN A 252 -18.59 24.08 -3.73
N VAL A 253 -18.73 22.85 -3.25
CA VAL A 253 -19.90 22.36 -2.53
C VAL A 253 -19.52 22.04 -1.09
N ALA A 254 -20.12 22.76 -0.13
CA ALA A 254 -19.95 22.53 1.30
C ALA A 254 -21.33 22.28 1.93
N ARG A 255 -21.65 21.02 2.28
CA ARG A 255 -23.02 20.67 2.71
C ARG A 255 -23.42 21.25 4.06
N ASN A 256 -22.46 21.56 4.92
CA ASN A 256 -22.67 22.21 6.21
C ASN A 256 -23.01 23.71 6.11
N ASN A 257 -22.76 24.35 4.97
CA ASN A 257 -23.05 25.77 4.77
C ASN A 257 -24.57 26.02 4.57
N PRO A 258 -25.05 27.24 4.88
CA PRO A 258 -26.42 27.65 4.60
C PRO A 258 -26.71 27.59 3.09
N GLU A 259 -27.98 27.44 2.70
CA GLU A 259 -28.37 27.11 1.32
C GLU A 259 -27.77 28.04 0.25
N TRP A 260 -27.66 29.34 0.54
CA TRP A 260 -27.10 30.34 -0.37
C TRP A 260 -25.57 30.25 -0.53
N ALA A 261 -24.85 29.66 0.43
CA ALA A 261 -23.40 29.47 0.44
C ALA A 261 -22.98 27.99 0.29
N ARG A 262 -23.96 27.09 0.12
CA ARG A 262 -23.72 25.65 -0.06
C ARG A 262 -22.98 25.37 -1.35
N ILE A 263 -23.21 26.18 -2.39
CA ILE A 263 -22.59 26.05 -3.70
C ILE A 263 -22.05 27.43 -4.10
N LEU A 264 -20.73 27.58 -4.14
CA LEU A 264 -20.08 28.85 -4.52
C LEU A 264 -19.06 28.65 -5.64
N PRO A 265 -19.02 29.56 -6.64
CA PRO A 265 -17.98 29.56 -7.64
C PRO A 265 -16.69 30.14 -7.08
N ILE A 266 -15.55 29.71 -7.62
CA ILE A 266 -14.19 30.22 -7.37
C ILE A 266 -13.67 29.93 -5.96
N LEU A 267 -14.38 30.33 -4.90
CA LEU A 267 -13.96 30.24 -3.51
C LEU A 267 -15.12 29.82 -2.60
N ASN A 268 -14.87 28.93 -1.64
CA ASN A 268 -15.80 28.61 -0.55
C ASN A 268 -15.07 28.45 0.79
N LEU A 269 -15.71 28.87 1.88
CA LEU A 269 -15.22 28.88 3.26
C LEU A 269 -16.31 28.32 4.19
N ASN A 270 -15.94 27.89 5.39
CA ASN A 270 -16.92 27.59 6.44
C ASN A 270 -17.57 28.91 6.93
N LEU A 271 -18.90 28.99 6.93
CA LEU A 271 -19.70 30.17 7.29
C LEU A 271 -20.75 29.85 8.35
#